data_AF-A0A7L4TR53-F1
#
_entry.id   AF-A0A7L4TR53-F1
#
_cell.length_a   1.000
_cell.length_b   1.000
_cell.length_c   1.000
_cell.angle_alpha   90.00
_cell.angle_beta   90.00
_cell.angle_gamma   90.00
#
_symmetry.space_group_name_H-M   'P 1'
#
loop_
_entity.id
_entity.type
_entity.pdbx_description
1 polymer ?
#
loop_
_entity_poly.entity_id
_entity_poly.type
_entity_poly.pdbx_seq_one_letter_code
_entity_poly.pdbx_strand_id
1 'polypeptide(L)'
;MLKPEEIRLRHRDLNWLSFNGRVLQEAKDHRNPLFERIKFLAIFSMNLDEYFRVRVSQLRKMKRIKKSLRQQLALRPSKKVKEILREVKIQQQEFGRIFYEEI
;
A
#
# COMPACT_ATOMS: atom_id res chain seq x y z
N MET A 1 -30.54 -7.10 -4.19
CA MET A 1 -29.30 -7.68 -4.73
C MET A 1 -28.61 -6.62 -5.57
N LEU A 2 -27.37 -6.24 -5.25
CA LEU A 2 -26.61 -5.22 -5.98
C LEU A 2 -26.07 -5.81 -7.29
N LYS A 3 -26.01 -4.98 -8.35
CA LYS A 3 -25.65 -5.43 -9.71
C LYS A 3 -24.14 -5.76 -9.80
N PRO A 4 -23.73 -6.76 -10.61
CA PRO A 4 -22.32 -7.16 -10.76
C PRO A 4 -21.36 -6.05 -11.26
N GLU A 5 -21.92 -4.97 -11.80
CA GLU A 5 -21.22 -3.77 -12.31
C GLU A 5 -20.53 -2.93 -11.20
N GLU A 6 -20.81 -3.18 -9.92
CA GLU A 6 -20.34 -2.34 -8.80
C GLU A 6 -19.07 -2.85 -8.08
N ILE A 7 -18.50 -3.98 -8.47
CA ILE A 7 -17.12 -4.29 -8.08
C ILE A 7 -16.23 -3.47 -8.99
N ARG A 8 -16.04 -2.18 -8.65
CA ARG A 8 -14.95 -1.37 -9.20
C ARG A 8 -13.64 -2.07 -8.86
N LEU A 9 -13.17 -2.95 -9.75
CA LEU A 9 -11.84 -3.54 -9.72
C LEU A 9 -10.83 -2.40 -9.87
N ARG A 10 -10.53 -1.72 -8.76
CA ARG A 10 -9.40 -0.80 -8.67
C ARG A 10 -8.12 -1.61 -8.92
N HIS A 11 -7.09 -0.92 -9.40
CA HIS A 11 -5.77 -1.51 -9.65
C HIS A 11 -5.27 -2.27 -8.41
N ARG A 12 -4.69 -3.46 -8.64
CA ARG A 12 -4.27 -4.40 -7.59
C ARG A 12 -3.51 -3.75 -6.44
N ASP A 13 -2.57 -2.85 -6.75
CA ASP A 13 -1.79 -2.13 -5.76
C ASP A 13 -2.60 -1.22 -4.85
N LEU A 14 -3.59 -0.52 -5.40
CA LEU A 14 -4.43 0.37 -4.61
C LEU A 14 -5.39 -0.43 -3.72
N ASN A 15 -5.85 -1.60 -4.18
CA ASN A 15 -6.61 -2.51 -3.32
C ASN A 15 -5.75 -3.04 -2.18
N TRP A 16 -4.50 -3.39 -2.47
CA TRP A 16 -3.55 -3.82 -1.46
C TRP A 16 -3.26 -2.71 -0.44
N LEU A 17 -3.01 -1.48 -0.90
CA LEU A 17 -2.81 -0.32 -0.02
C LEU A 17 -4.07 0.01 0.79
N SER A 18 -5.26 -0.13 0.22
CA SER A 18 -6.52 0.04 0.96
C SER A 18 -6.72 -1.04 2.02
N PHE A 19 -6.27 -2.27 1.76
CA PHE A 19 -6.23 -3.33 2.77
C PHE A 19 -5.25 -2.97 3.89
N ASN A 20 -4.01 -2.60 3.55
CA ASN A 20 -3.02 -2.23 4.57
C ASN A 20 -3.45 -0.99 5.38
N GLY A 21 -4.13 -0.04 4.74
CA GLY A 21 -4.71 1.12 5.42
C GLY A 21 -5.74 0.77 6.49
N ARG A 22 -6.41 -0.40 6.41
CA ARG A 22 -7.29 -0.87 7.50
C ARG A 22 -6.51 -1.34 8.72
N VAL A 23 -5.32 -1.90 8.55
CA VAL A 23 -4.42 -2.23 9.68
C VAL A 23 -4.05 -0.95 10.44
N LEU A 24 -3.83 0.15 9.72
CA LEU A 24 -3.56 1.44 10.33
C LEU A 24 -4.78 2.02 11.08
N GLN A 25 -6.00 1.70 10.65
CA GLN A 25 -7.22 2.06 11.38
C GLN A 25 -7.31 1.34 12.74
N GLU A 26 -6.90 0.07 12.82
CA GLU A 26 -6.85 -0.67 14.08
C GLU A 26 -5.84 -0.09 15.06
N ALA A 27 -4.72 0.46 14.56
CA ALA A 27 -3.75 1.18 15.38
C ALA A 27 -4.30 2.51 15.95
N LYS A 28 -5.21 3.16 15.24
CA LYS A 28 -5.87 4.41 15.64
C LYS A 28 -7.04 4.21 16.60
N ASP A 29 -7.61 3.01 16.64
CA ASP A 29 -8.80 2.74 17.45
C ASP A 29 -8.46 2.65 18.95
N HIS A 30 -8.88 3.66 19.72
CA HIS A 30 -8.67 3.73 21.17
C HIS A 30 -9.47 2.69 21.97
N ARG A 31 -10.38 1.95 21.33
CA ARG A 31 -11.03 0.78 21.93
C ARG A 31 -10.08 -0.41 22.03
N ASN A 32 -9.04 -0.45 21.20
CA ASN A 32 -7.99 -1.46 21.29
C ASN A 32 -6.99 -1.10 22.41
N PRO A 33 -6.52 -2.07 23.21
CA PRO A 33 -5.47 -1.83 24.19
C PRO A 33 -4.20 -1.23 23.54
N LEU A 34 -3.50 -0.37 24.29
CA LEU A 34 -2.30 0.34 23.78
C LEU A 34 -1.29 -0.60 23.12
N PHE A 35 -1.01 -1.75 23.74
CA PHE A 35 -0.05 -2.71 23.19
C PHE A 35 -0.51 -3.34 21.87
N GLU A 36 -1.82 -3.58 21.69
CA GLU A 36 -2.36 -4.08 20.42
C GLU A 36 -2.26 -3.01 19.33
N ARG A 37 -2.48 -1.74 19.66
CA ARG A 37 -2.29 -0.62 18.72
C ARG A 37 -0.83 -0.51 18.24
N ILE A 38 0.13 -0.68 19.15
CA ILE A 38 1.58 -0.74 18.80
C ILE A 38 1.86 -1.93 17.87
N LYS A 39 1.28 -3.11 18.13
CA LYS A 39 1.43 -4.26 17.23
C LYS A 39 0.86 -3.98 15.85
N PHE A 40 -0.29 -3.31 15.75
CA PHE A 40 -0.86 -2.94 14.46
C PHE A 40 0.05 -1.98 13.67
N LEU A 41 0.73 -1.03 14.34
CA LEU A 41 1.76 -0.21 13.69
C LEU A 41 2.91 -1.08 13.15
N ALA A 42 3.42 -2.02 13.95
CA ALA A 42 4.47 -2.94 13.50
C ALA A 42 4.03 -3.79 12.30
N ILE A 43 2.80 -4.35 12.34
CA ILE A 43 2.21 -5.14 11.25
C ILE A 43 2.06 -4.28 9.98
N PHE A 44 1.55 -3.06 10.12
CA PHE A 44 1.42 -2.12 9.00
C PHE A 44 2.78 -1.88 8.32
N SER A 45 3.82 -1.62 9.10
CA SER A 45 5.19 -1.38 8.59
C SER A 45 5.76 -2.61 7.90
N MET A 46 5.64 -3.80 8.52
CA MET A 46 6.12 -5.05 7.92
C MET A 46 5.43 -5.37 6.59
N ASN A 47 4.11 -5.17 6.53
CA ASN A 47 3.34 -5.36 5.31
C ASN A 47 3.81 -4.40 4.21
N LEU A 48 4.00 -3.13 4.54
CA LEU A 48 4.43 -2.11 3.58
C LEU A 48 5.84 -2.40 3.04
N ASP A 49 6.75 -2.86 3.89
CA ASP A 49 8.09 -3.30 3.47
C ASP A 49 8.04 -4.49 2.52
N GLU A 50 7.21 -5.50 2.82
CA GLU A 50 7.04 -6.66 1.95
C GLU A 50 6.45 -6.27 0.59
N TYR A 51 5.46 -5.37 0.59
CA TYR A 51 4.90 -4.80 -0.64
C TYR A 51 5.99 -4.19 -1.53
N PHE A 52 6.86 -3.34 -0.97
CA PHE A 52 7.95 -2.75 -1.74
C PHE A 52 8.99 -3.78 -2.16
N ARG A 53 9.33 -4.75 -1.32
CA ARG A 53 10.27 -5.83 -1.64
C ARG A 53 9.81 -6.63 -2.87
N VAL A 54 8.53 -7.03 -2.90
CA VAL A 54 7.93 -7.74 -4.03
C VAL A 54 7.94 -6.86 -5.28
N ARG A 55 7.58 -5.58 -5.17
CA ARG A 55 7.53 -4.65 -6.31
C ARG A 55 8.92 -4.33 -6.89
N VAL A 56 9.93 -4.10 -6.05
CA VAL A 56 11.32 -3.91 -6.48
C VAL A 56 11.86 -5.16 -7.17
N SER A 57 11.54 -6.35 -6.65
CA SER A 57 11.93 -7.62 -7.27
C SER A 57 11.31 -7.80 -8.66
N GLN A 58 10.03 -7.43 -8.83
CA GLN A 58 9.36 -7.43 -10.13
C GLN A 58 10.04 -6.45 -11.12
N LEU A 59 10.35 -5.23 -10.68
CA LEU A 59 11.06 -4.24 -11.50
C LEU A 59 12.46 -4.71 -11.92
N ARG A 60 13.22 -5.35 -11.02
CA ARG A 60 14.54 -5.92 -11.33
C ARG A 60 14.45 -7.05 -12.36
N LYS A 61 13.44 -7.93 -12.26
CA LYS A 61 13.17 -8.97 -13.28
C LYS A 61 12.83 -8.34 -14.63
N MET A 62 11.99 -7.30 -14.67
CA MET A 62 11.65 -6.60 -15.92
C MET A 62 12.84 -5.86 -16.54
N LYS A 63 13.77 -5.34 -15.73
CA LYS A 63 15.05 -4.78 -16.21
C LYS A 63 16.00 -5.81 -16.83
N ARG A 64 15.71 -7.11 -16.79
CA ARG A 64 16.45 -8.14 -17.53
C ARG A 64 15.81 -8.50 -18.87
N ILE A 65 14.61 -8.00 -19.16
CA ILE A 65 13.84 -8.25 -20.38
C ILE A 65 14.18 -7.21 -21.47
N LYS A 66 14.11 -7.56 -22.77
CA LYS A 66 14.35 -6.67 -23.93
C LYS A 66 13.55 -5.35 -23.86
N LYS A 67 14.17 -4.25 -24.32
CA LYS A 67 13.66 -2.87 -24.27
C LYS A 67 12.27 -2.68 -24.93
N SER A 68 11.94 -3.45 -25.97
CA SER A 68 10.63 -3.41 -26.64
C SER A 68 9.50 -3.91 -25.73
N LEU A 69 9.73 -5.01 -24.99
CA LEU A 69 8.75 -5.54 -24.03
C LEU A 69 8.61 -4.63 -22.80
N ARG A 70 9.68 -3.92 -22.40
CA ARG A 70 9.63 -2.90 -21.33
C ARG A 70 8.74 -1.70 -21.66
N GLN A 71 8.67 -1.31 -22.92
CA GLN A 71 7.81 -0.21 -23.38
C GLN A 71 6.33 -0.62 -23.36
N GLN A 72 6.02 -1.87 -23.75
CA GLN A 72 4.67 -2.45 -23.59
C GLN A 72 4.25 -2.58 -22.12
N LEU A 73 5.21 -2.78 -21.20
CA LEU A 73 4.98 -2.88 -19.75
C LEU A 73 4.89 -1.52 -19.01
N ALA A 74 4.92 -0.39 -19.72
CA ALA A 74 4.67 0.95 -19.17
C ALA A 74 5.59 1.38 -18.00
N LEU A 75 6.91 1.21 -18.12
CA LEU A 75 7.92 1.61 -17.13
C LEU A 75 8.13 3.14 -16.95
N ARG A 76 7.30 4.00 -17.55
CA ARG A 76 7.24 5.43 -17.20
C ARG A 76 6.41 5.59 -15.92
N PRO A 77 6.53 6.70 -15.16
CA PRO A 77 5.63 6.96 -14.04
C PRO A 77 4.20 7.08 -14.59
N SER A 78 3.47 5.98 -14.61
CA SER A 78 2.08 5.99 -15.04
C SER A 78 1.29 6.85 -14.06
N LYS A 79 0.16 7.41 -14.51
CA LYS A 79 -0.79 8.08 -13.62
C LYS A 79 -1.08 7.23 -12.37
N LYS A 80 -1.05 5.90 -12.52
CA LYS A 80 -1.26 4.93 -11.45
C LYS A 80 -0.12 4.82 -10.45
N VAL A 81 1.14 4.84 -10.91
CA VAL A 81 2.30 4.89 -10.01
C VAL A 81 2.27 6.15 -9.16
N LYS A 82 1.90 7.31 -9.73
CA LYS A 82 1.75 8.54 -8.96
C LYS A 82 0.64 8.43 -7.90
N GLU A 83 -0.48 7.79 -8.23
CA GLU A 83 -1.58 7.54 -7.31
C GLU A 83 -1.16 6.61 -6.14
N ILE A 84 -0.43 5.54 -6.45
CA ILE A 84 0.13 4.61 -5.44
C ILE A 84 1.08 5.35 -4.50
N LEU A 85 2.03 6.13 -5.04
CA LEU A 85 2.98 6.88 -4.22
C LEU A 85 2.29 7.94 -3.35
N ARG A 86 1.23 8.57 -3.87
CA ARG A 86 0.42 9.51 -3.09
C ARG A 86 -0.26 8.80 -1.92
N GLU A 87 -0.87 7.65 -2.15
CA GLU A 87 -1.54 6.87 -1.11
C GLU A 87 -0.55 6.40 -0.03
N VAL A 88 0.61 5.87 -0.43
CA VAL A 88 1.68 5.51 0.51
C VAL A 88 2.11 6.70 1.37
N LYS A 89 2.30 7.88 0.75
CA LYS A 89 2.69 9.08 1.49
C LYS A 89 1.63 9.46 2.54
N ILE A 90 0.36 9.42 2.19
CA ILE A 90 -0.75 9.71 3.12
C ILE A 90 -0.73 8.74 4.29
N GLN A 91 -0.61 7.43 4.02
CA GLN A 91 -0.60 6.42 5.08
C GLN A 91 0.63 6.52 5.99
N GLN A 92 1.82 6.85 5.44
CA GLN A 92 3.02 7.08 6.24
C GLN A 92 2.92 8.33 7.13
N GLN A 93 2.24 9.38 6.67
CA GLN A 93 1.98 10.57 7.48
C GLN A 93 1.03 10.24 8.63
N GLU A 94 -0.05 9.50 8.37
CA GLU A 94 -0.98 9.06 9.42
C GLU A 94 -0.32 8.10 10.41
N PHE A 95 0.56 7.19 9.94
CA PHE A 95 1.38 6.37 10.81
C PHE A 95 2.20 7.22 11.78
N GLY A 96 2.91 8.22 11.27
CA GLY A 96 3.70 9.13 12.10
C GLY A 96 2.84 9.86 13.12
N ARG A 97 1.67 10.36 12.69
CA ARG A 97 0.72 11.03 13.59
C ARG A 97 0.27 10.11 14.73
N ILE A 98 -0.20 8.90 14.42
CA ILE A 98 -0.64 7.92 15.43
C ILE A 98 0.52 7.62 16.40
N PHE A 99 1.72 7.36 15.87
CA PHE A 99 2.88 6.99 16.68
C PHE A 99 3.36 8.10 17.61
N TYR A 100 3.37 9.37 17.18
CA TYR A 100 3.89 10.47 17.99
C TYR A 100 2.84 11.15 18.88
N GLU A 101 1.56 11.08 18.51
CA GLU A 101 0.50 11.83 19.19
C GLU A 101 -0.46 10.95 20.01
N GLU A 102 -0.59 9.66 19.68
CA GLU A 102 -1.64 8.79 20.26
C GLU A 102 -1.10 7.53 20.97
N ILE A 103 0.20 7.26 20.88
CA ILE A 103 0.93 6.13 21.48
C ILE A 103 1.97 6.68 22.45
#